data_AF-A0A382LR93-F1
#
_entry.id   AF-A0A382LR93-F1
#
_cell.length_a   1.000
_cell.length_b   1.000
_cell.length_c   1.000
_cell.angle_alpha   90.00
_cell.angle_beta   90.00
_cell.angle_gamma   90.00
#
_symmetry.space_group_name_H-M   'P 1'
#
loop_
_entity.id
_entity.type
_entity.pdbx_description
1 polymer ?
#
loop_
_entity_poly.entity_id
_entity_poly.type
_entity_poly.pdbx_seq_one_letter_code
_entity_poly.pdbx_strand_id
1 'polypeptide(L)'
;MDESLHTIIVDCDGVIADKNNGGNYADAGPLQHGIDQVNKLYDMGYTITLFTARYGDRENGNIHRQYERGYVEWINWLKRHGVKYHHAYMG
;
A
#
# COMPACT_ATOMS: atom_id res chain seq x y z
N MET A 1 -17.60 -11.54 -22.85
CA MET A 1 -17.87 -12.61 -21.87
C MET A 1 -16.89 -12.37 -20.73
N ASP A 2 -17.44 -11.93 -19.59
CA ASP A 2 -16.96 -12.16 -18.23
C ASP A 2 -15.44 -12.07 -17.95
N GLU A 3 -14.87 -10.87 -18.08
CA GLU A 3 -13.72 -10.54 -17.23
C GLU A 3 -14.28 -10.12 -15.86
N SER A 4 -14.61 -11.11 -15.01
CA SER A 4 -14.51 -10.82 -13.59
C SER A 4 -13.05 -10.40 -13.36
N LEU A 5 -12.87 -9.10 -13.18
CA LEU A 5 -11.57 -8.45 -13.05
C LEU A 5 -10.80 -9.21 -11.97
N HIS A 6 -9.66 -9.79 -12.33
CA HIS A 6 -8.74 -10.49 -11.43
C HIS A 6 -8.04 -9.47 -10.51
N THR A 7 -8.79 -8.55 -9.93
CA THR A 7 -8.28 -7.45 -9.11
C THR A 7 -8.35 -7.83 -7.65
N ILE A 8 -7.22 -7.72 -6.96
CA ILE A 8 -7.12 -7.88 -5.52
C ILE A 8 -6.80 -6.51 -4.94
N ILE A 9 -7.66 -6.07 -4.02
CA ILE A 9 -7.46 -4.86 -3.25
C ILE A 9 -6.79 -5.25 -1.95
N VAL A 10 -5.65 -4.61 -1.67
CA VAL A 10 -4.78 -4.98 -0.53
C VAL A 10 -4.60 -3.76 0.36
N ASP A 11 -4.96 -3.91 1.63
CA ASP A 11 -4.61 -2.95 2.69
C ASP A 11 -3.09 -2.97 2.93
N CYS A 12 -2.55 -1.88 3.49
CA CYS A 12 -1.12 -1.76 3.75
C CYS A 12 -0.73 -2.06 5.20
N ASP A 13 -1.45 -1.50 6.15
CA ASP A 13 -1.00 -1.39 7.54
C ASP A 13 -1.36 -2.63 8.35
N GLY A 14 -0.34 -3.39 8.74
CA GLY A 14 -0.49 -4.72 9.33
C GLY A 14 -0.58 -5.83 8.29
N VAL A 15 -0.49 -5.49 6.99
CA VAL A 15 -0.47 -6.46 5.89
C VAL A 15 0.91 -6.54 5.25
N ILE A 16 1.40 -5.42 4.69
CA ILE A 16 2.73 -5.33 4.07
C ILE A 16 3.68 -4.44 4.86
N ALA A 17 3.16 -3.46 5.60
CA ALA A 17 3.93 -2.56 6.44
C ALA A 17 3.52 -2.72 7.91
N ASP A 18 4.48 -2.68 8.83
CA ASP A 18 4.15 -2.67 10.25
C ASP A 18 3.51 -1.33 10.69
N LYS A 19 2.95 -1.33 11.90
CA LYS A 19 2.32 -0.16 12.52
C LYS A 19 3.24 0.53 13.54
N ASN A 20 4.52 0.16 13.56
CA ASN A 20 5.47 0.72 14.51
C ASN A 20 5.79 2.18 14.15
N ASN A 21 6.53 2.88 15.03
CA ASN A 21 7.00 4.24 14.77
C ASN A 21 5.87 5.23 14.44
N GLY A 22 4.73 5.07 15.12
CA GLY A 22 3.55 5.91 14.97
C GLY A 22 2.84 5.77 13.62
N GLY A 23 3.21 4.79 12.78
CA GLY A 23 2.70 4.65 11.42
C GLY A 23 3.35 5.59 10.41
N ASN A 24 4.60 6.01 10.62
CA ASN A 24 5.36 6.72 9.57
C ASN A 24 5.86 5.71 8.54
N TYR A 25 5.56 5.92 7.25
CA TYR A 25 6.06 5.00 6.21
C TYR A 25 7.59 5.02 6.11
N ALA A 26 8.24 6.15 6.34
CA ALA A 26 9.70 6.22 6.32
C ALA A 26 10.37 5.21 7.28
N ASP A 27 9.71 4.92 8.40
CA ASP A 27 10.26 4.12 9.50
C ASP A 27 9.53 2.78 9.70
N ALA A 28 8.48 2.50 8.91
CA ALA A 28 7.73 1.26 9.05
C ALA A 28 8.55 0.07 8.55
N GLY A 29 8.63 -0.98 9.35
CA GLY A 29 9.28 -2.23 8.96
C GLY A 29 8.44 -3.01 7.93
N PRO A 30 9.07 -3.72 6.98
CA PRO A 30 8.36 -4.58 6.05
C PRO A 30 7.82 -5.84 6.75
N LEU A 31 6.55 -6.14 6.53
CA LEU A 31 5.96 -7.44 6.83
C LEU A 31 6.21 -8.37 5.66
N GLN A 32 7.40 -8.97 5.63
CA GLN A 32 7.94 -9.69 4.47
C GLN A 32 6.98 -10.76 3.93
N HIS A 33 6.34 -11.54 4.81
CA HIS A 33 5.37 -12.55 4.39
C HIS A 33 4.22 -11.96 3.56
N GLY A 34 3.69 -10.80 3.96
CA GLY A 34 2.62 -10.14 3.21
C GLY A 34 3.09 -9.64 1.85
N ILE A 35 4.28 -9.03 1.81
CA ILE A 35 4.91 -8.58 0.56
C ILE A 35 5.10 -9.76 -0.40
N ASP A 36 5.59 -10.90 0.09
CA ASP A 36 5.82 -12.09 -0.72
C ASP A 36 4.51 -12.64 -1.31
N GLN A 37 3.41 -12.65 -0.53
CA GLN A 37 2.10 -13.06 -1.04
C GLN A 37 1.57 -12.09 -2.10
N VAL A 38 1.69 -10.78 -1.88
CA VAL A 38 1.28 -9.77 -2.86
C VAL A 38 2.06 -9.91 -4.16
N ASN A 39 3.37 -10.06 -4.07
CA ASN A 39 4.24 -10.23 -5.23
C ASN A 39 3.94 -11.54 -5.98
N LYS A 40 3.67 -12.63 -5.26
CA LYS A 40 3.25 -13.90 -5.86
C LYS A 40 1.94 -13.74 -6.63
N LEU A 41 0.94 -13.06 -6.08
CA LEU A 41 -0.35 -12.82 -6.74
C LEU A 41 -0.17 -11.95 -8.00
N TYR A 42 0.67 -10.92 -7.91
CA TYR A 42 1.06 -10.14 -9.09
C TYR A 42 1.66 -11.04 -10.18
N ASP A 43 2.62 -11.90 -9.83
CA ASP A 43 3.31 -12.80 -10.77
C ASP A 43 2.38 -13.90 -11.33
N MET A 44 1.27 -14.20 -10.64
CA MET A 44 0.21 -15.10 -11.12
C MET A 44 -0.76 -14.42 -12.11
N GLY A 45 -0.61 -13.12 -12.37
CA GLY A 45 -1.44 -12.36 -13.32
C GLY A 45 -2.62 -11.61 -12.68
N TYR A 46 -2.69 -11.51 -11.36
CA TYR A 46 -3.70 -10.66 -10.71
C TYR A 46 -3.33 -9.18 -10.79
N THR A 47 -4.34 -8.33 -11.00
CA THR A 47 -4.21 -6.88 -10.85
C THR A 47 -4.20 -6.53 -9.36
N ILE A 48 -3.05 -6.11 -8.85
CA ILE A 48 -2.91 -5.66 -7.46
C ILE A 48 -3.16 -4.16 -7.35
N THR A 49 -4.16 -3.79 -6.54
CA THR A 49 -4.45 -2.41 -6.17
C THR A 49 -4.23 -2.22 -4.67
N LEU A 50 -3.26 -1.40 -4.30
CA LEU A 50 -2.99 -1.07 -2.91
C LEU A 50 -3.86 0.09 -2.45
N PHE A 51 -4.43 -0.04 -1.25
CA PHE A 51 -5.13 1.03 -0.56
C PHE A 51 -4.56 1.21 0.85
N THR A 52 -4.54 2.45 1.32
CA THR A 52 -4.19 2.77 2.71
C THR A 52 -4.94 4.00 3.19
N ALA A 53 -5.45 3.90 4.42
CA ALA A 53 -6.05 5.02 5.15
C ALA A 53 -5.02 5.76 6.03
N ARG A 54 -3.75 5.35 6.00
CA ARG A 54 -2.69 6.03 6.75
C ARG A 54 -2.62 7.50 6.33
N TYR A 55 -2.37 8.39 7.31
CA TYR A 55 -2.47 9.86 7.19
C TYR A 55 -3.90 10.42 7.21
N GLY A 56 -4.95 9.59 7.14
CA GLY A 56 -6.34 10.02 7.27
C GLY A 56 -6.59 10.85 8.54
N ASP A 57 -6.30 10.26 9.70
CA ASP A 57 -6.45 10.96 10.99
C ASP A 57 -5.49 12.15 11.15
N ARG A 58 -4.27 12.04 10.59
CA ARG A 58 -3.22 13.06 10.74
C ARG A 58 -3.55 14.35 10.01
N GLU A 59 -4.23 14.23 8.87
CA GLU A 59 -4.62 15.35 8.03
C GLU A 59 -6.13 15.63 8.14
N ASN A 60 -6.80 15.13 9.19
CA ASN A 60 -8.23 15.33 9.47
C ASN A 60 -9.13 15.01 8.26
N GLY A 61 -8.84 13.91 7.55
CA GLY A 61 -9.55 13.49 6.35
C GLY A 61 -9.30 14.35 5.11
N ASN A 62 -8.38 15.33 5.15
CA ASN A 62 -8.05 16.15 4.00
C ASN A 62 -7.23 15.35 2.98
N ILE A 63 -7.90 14.84 1.95
CA ILE A 63 -7.29 14.00 0.92
C ILE A 63 -6.10 14.67 0.21
N HIS A 64 -6.16 15.98 -0.05
CA HIS A 64 -5.06 16.68 -0.73
C HIS A 64 -3.78 16.65 0.09
N ARG A 65 -3.88 16.92 1.40
CA ARG A 65 -2.71 16.88 2.30
C ARG A 65 -2.18 15.47 2.52
N GLN A 66 -3.07 14.47 2.55
CA GLN A 66 -2.67 13.07 2.58
C GLN A 66 -1.78 12.73 1.37
N TYR A 67 -2.18 13.15 0.15
CA TYR A 67 -1.38 12.92 -1.05
C TYR A 67 -0.08 13.74 -1.10
N GLU A 68 -0.12 15.02 -0.72
CA GLU A 68 1.06 15.89 -0.71
C GLU A 68 2.17 15.35 0.20
N ARG A 69 1.80 14.74 1.33
CA ARG A 69 2.74 14.36 2.38
C ARG A 69 2.95 12.84 2.45
N GLY A 70 1.87 12.09 2.60
CA GLY A 70 1.91 10.65 2.84
C GLY A 70 2.18 9.82 1.58
N TYR A 71 1.65 10.22 0.43
CA TYR A 71 1.75 9.41 -0.79
C TYR A 71 3.19 9.26 -1.29
N VAL A 72 3.98 10.35 -1.29
CA VAL A 72 5.38 10.30 -1.72
C VAL A 72 6.22 9.38 -0.81
N GLU A 73 6.02 9.48 0.51
CA GLU A 73 6.69 8.61 1.49
C GLU A 73 6.32 7.14 1.29
N TRP A 74 5.04 6.88 1.06
CA TRP A 74 4.51 5.53 0.85
C TRP A 74 5.04 4.90 -0.44
N ILE A 75 5.01 5.61 -1.57
CA ILE A 75 5.51 5.09 -2.86
C ILE A 75 7.01 4.81 -2.79
N ASN A 76 7.78 5.70 -2.13
CA ASN A 76 9.20 5.46 -1.89
C ASN A 76 9.43 4.22 -1.03
N TRP A 77 8.60 4.00 0.00
CA TRP A 77 8.65 2.80 0.82
C TRP A 77 8.35 1.54 0.01
N LEU A 78 7.27 1.53 -0.78
CA LEU A 78 6.91 0.40 -1.66
C LEU A 78 8.04 0.03 -2.61
N LYS A 79 8.67 1.04 -3.22
CA LYS A 79 9.82 0.86 -4.13
C LYS A 79 11.03 0.29 -3.40
N ARG A 80 11.37 0.81 -2.21
CA ARG A 80 12.50 0.32 -1.41
C ARG A 80 12.35 -1.15 -1.01
N HIS A 81 11.11 -1.59 -0.76
CA HIS A 81 10.82 -2.97 -0.35
C HIS A 81 10.36 -3.88 -1.49
N GLY A 82 10.41 -3.42 -2.75
CA GLY A 82 10.15 -4.25 -3.92
C GLY A 82 8.71 -4.77 -4.00
N VAL A 83 7.73 -4.00 -3.53
CA VAL A 83 6.31 -4.37 -3.63
C VAL A 83 5.82 -4.16 -5.06
N LYS A 84 5.27 -5.20 -5.67
CA LYS A 84 4.69 -5.17 -7.02
C LYS A 84 3.21 -4.83 -6.96
N TYR A 85 2.78 -3.84 -7.73
CA TYR A 85 1.39 -3.40 -7.80
C TYR A 85 1.10 -2.69 -9.12
N HIS A 86 -0.18 -2.54 -9.44
CA HIS A 86 -0.66 -1.82 -10.63
C HIS A 86 -1.17 -0.43 -10.24
N HIS A 87 -1.88 -0.34 -9.12
CA HIS A 87 -2.45 0.91 -8.62
C HIS A 87 -2.18 1.08 -7.12
N ALA A 88 -2.02 2.32 -6.68
CA ALA A 88 -1.84 2.68 -5.29
C ALA A 88 -2.64 3.93 -4.98
N TYR A 89 -3.55 3.84 -4.01
CA TYR A 89 -4.45 4.91 -3.61
C TYR A 89 -4.38 5.14 -2.10
N MET A 90 -4.37 6.41 -1.72
CA MET A 90 -4.53 6.86 -0.34
C MET A 90 -5.93 7.47 -0.18
N GLY A 91 -6.56 7.29 0.98
CA GLY A 91 -7.89 7.86 1.28
C GLY A 91 -8.51 7.36 2.56
#